data_AF-A0AA38IHP8-F1
#
_entry.id   AF-A0AA38IHP8-F1
#
_cell.length_a   1.000
_cell.length_b   1.000
_cell.length_c   1.000
_cell.angle_alpha   90.00
_cell.angle_beta   90.00
_cell.angle_gamma   90.00
#
_symmetry.space_group_name_H-M   'P 1'
#
loop_
_entity.id
_entity.type
_entity.pdbx_description
1 polymer ?
#
loop_
_entity_poly.entity_id
_entity_poly.type
_entity_poly.pdbx_seq_one_letter_code
_entity_poly.pdbx_strand_id
1 'polypeptide(L)'
;MPSLLLNLVVRICLFNVSNSDKITFENVTVRSYFYKGALETQATSVNLKKMIPDEEPVRVDITGGVPILYEKSVFDIPNLNSLDLADVGLEEIKPGAFGNLPLLDTLFLNRNNLTLIKSGTFTDLNVSYLDLSSNSIFLLQPRAFKNFKAGHVSLDKNKLTEISSGVFENVTLRSLSLGDNHLYIIAPKALSAIGLTTLSLFGNKLEEIDPEVFDMQE
;
A
#
# COMPACT_ATOMS: atom_id res chain seq x y z
N MET A 1 -50.44 47.99 9.92
CA MET A 1 -50.35 46.85 10.86
C MET A 1 -51.36 45.80 10.45
N PRO A 2 -51.13 44.49 10.70
CA PRO A 2 -50.01 43.60 10.33
C PRO A 2 -50.58 42.40 9.50
N SER A 3 -49.86 41.42 8.94
CA SER A 3 -48.95 40.43 9.53
C SER A 3 -48.16 39.77 8.37
N LEU A 4 -46.82 39.81 8.30
CA LEU A 4 -45.83 39.01 9.05
C LEU A 4 -46.39 37.82 9.85
N LEU A 5 -46.38 36.65 9.20
CA LEU A 5 -46.16 35.32 9.79
C LEU A 5 -45.57 34.45 8.66
N LEU A 6 -44.24 34.34 8.58
CA LEU A 6 -43.49 33.27 9.21
C LEU A 6 -43.87 31.88 8.66
N ASN A 7 -43.53 31.60 7.38
CA ASN A 7 -43.27 30.22 6.95
C ASN A 7 -41.76 29.96 7.05
N LEU A 8 -41.33 30.00 8.31
CA LEU A 8 -40.13 29.39 8.82
C LEU A 8 -40.33 27.86 8.71
N VAL A 9 -40.02 27.27 7.56
CA VAL A 9 -39.80 25.81 7.50
C VAL A 9 -38.39 25.57 8.03
N VAL A 10 -38.27 25.69 9.35
CA VAL A 10 -37.23 25.05 10.13
C VAL A 10 -37.48 23.54 10.00
N ARG A 11 -36.73 22.89 9.13
CA ARG A 11 -36.39 21.48 9.28
C ARG A 11 -35.04 21.41 10.00
N ILE A 12 -35.11 21.48 11.32
CA ILE A 12 -34.10 20.86 12.18
C ILE A 12 -34.47 19.38 12.32
N CYS A 13 -33.44 18.54 12.44
CA CYS A 13 -33.42 17.06 12.50
C CYS A 13 -33.24 16.44 11.10
N LEU A 14 -32.11 15.82 10.75
CA LEU A 14 -31.19 15.01 11.55
C LEU A 14 -29.75 15.17 11.04
N PHE A 15 -28.79 15.13 11.96
CA PHE A 15 -27.43 14.67 11.70
C PHE A 15 -27.48 13.37 10.89
N ASN A 16 -27.20 13.45 9.60
CA ASN A 16 -26.77 12.36 8.73
C ASN A 16 -26.49 12.94 7.34
N VAL A 17 -25.47 13.80 7.25
CA VAL A 17 -24.80 14.00 5.96
C VAL A 17 -23.70 12.95 5.90
N SER A 18 -24.14 11.79 5.41
CA SER A 18 -23.40 10.74 4.73
C SER A 18 -21.89 10.66 5.02
N ASN A 19 -21.47 9.57 5.66
CA ASN A 19 -20.31 8.85 5.12
C ASN A 19 -20.66 8.56 3.66
N SER A 20 -20.28 9.45 2.73
CA SER A 20 -20.20 9.05 1.34
C SER A 20 -19.14 7.95 1.34
N ASP A 21 -19.54 6.70 1.11
CA ASP A 21 -18.58 5.62 0.99
C ASP A 21 -17.57 6.05 -0.09
N LYS A 22 -16.33 6.33 0.34
CA LYS A 22 -15.35 6.95 -0.55
C LYS A 22 -15.03 5.94 -1.65
N ILE A 23 -15.27 6.34 -2.89
CA ILE A 23 -15.04 5.49 -4.06
C ILE A 23 -13.53 5.41 -4.27
N THR A 24 -12.96 4.21 -4.16
CA THR A 24 -11.55 3.94 -4.47
C THR A 24 -11.34 3.75 -5.97
N PHE A 25 -12.21 2.96 -6.57
CA PHE A 25 -12.13 2.56 -7.96
C PHE A 25 -13.20 3.35 -8.71
N GLU A 26 -12.86 4.48 -9.33
CA GLU A 26 -13.81 5.31 -10.08
C GLU A 26 -13.54 5.19 -11.58
N ASN A 27 -14.48 4.62 -12.32
CA ASN A 27 -14.36 4.39 -13.77
C ASN A 27 -13.04 3.71 -14.17
N VAL A 28 -12.65 2.68 -13.42
CA VAL A 28 -11.44 1.89 -13.69
C VAL A 28 -11.78 0.69 -14.56
N THR A 29 -10.80 0.22 -15.30
CA THR A 29 -10.86 -1.09 -15.96
C THR A 29 -10.19 -2.13 -15.08
N VAL A 30 -10.91 -3.21 -14.81
CA VAL A 30 -10.44 -4.35 -14.01
C VAL A 30 -10.37 -5.57 -14.90
N ARG A 31 -9.15 -6.06 -15.11
CA ARG A 31 -8.86 -7.30 -15.84
C ARG A 31 -8.52 -8.38 -14.83
N SER A 32 -9.23 -9.48 -14.85
CA SER A 32 -8.99 -10.65 -14.00
C SER A 32 -8.59 -11.83 -14.87
N TYR A 33 -7.51 -12.52 -14.49
CA TYR A 33 -7.01 -13.72 -15.16
C TYR A 33 -7.04 -14.91 -14.20
N PHE A 34 -7.56 -16.03 -14.68
CA PHE A 34 -7.75 -17.27 -13.93
C PHE A 34 -7.65 -18.47 -14.90
N TYR A 35 -7.63 -19.71 -14.39
CA TYR A 35 -7.33 -20.88 -15.22
C TYR A 35 -8.31 -21.09 -16.39
N LYS A 36 -9.58 -20.67 -16.27
CA LYS A 36 -10.59 -20.77 -17.33
C LYS A 36 -10.52 -19.66 -18.38
N GLY A 37 -9.74 -18.60 -18.15
CA GLY A 37 -9.63 -17.48 -19.07
C GLY A 37 -9.46 -16.13 -18.38
N ALA A 38 -10.00 -15.09 -19.00
CA ALA A 38 -9.92 -13.73 -18.50
C ALA A 38 -11.28 -13.03 -18.56
N LEU A 39 -11.49 -12.07 -17.66
CA LEU A 39 -12.64 -11.20 -17.60
C LEU A 39 -12.17 -9.75 -17.54
N GLU A 40 -12.75 -8.88 -18.35
CA GLU A 40 -12.53 -7.44 -18.29
C GLU A 40 -13.85 -6.73 -17.96
N THR A 41 -13.82 -5.83 -16.98
CA THR A 41 -14.98 -5.03 -16.59
C THR A 41 -14.59 -3.58 -16.35
N GLN A 42 -15.48 -2.65 -16.72
CA GLN A 42 -15.43 -1.28 -16.22
C GLN A 42 -16.15 -1.24 -14.88
N ALA A 43 -15.59 -0.55 -13.89
CA ALA A 43 -16.13 -0.58 -12.55
C ALA A 43 -16.03 0.77 -11.84
N THR A 44 -17.06 1.03 -11.04
CA THR A 44 -17.06 2.07 -10.03
C THR A 44 -17.43 1.43 -8.70
N SER A 45 -16.49 1.38 -7.75
CA SER A 45 -16.65 0.67 -6.49
C SER A 45 -15.75 1.22 -5.39
N VAL A 46 -16.19 1.02 -4.16
CA VAL A 46 -15.43 1.30 -2.94
C VAL A 46 -14.40 0.20 -2.65
N ASN A 47 -14.59 -1.01 -3.17
CA ASN A 47 -13.67 -2.14 -3.00
C ASN A 47 -13.67 -3.10 -4.20
N LEU A 48 -12.64 -3.94 -4.30
CA LEU A 48 -12.49 -4.93 -5.38
C LEU A 48 -13.30 -6.21 -5.19
N LYS A 49 -13.73 -6.55 -3.97
CA LYS A 49 -14.24 -7.89 -3.63
C LYS A 49 -15.33 -8.39 -4.59
N LYS A 50 -16.30 -7.55 -4.92
CA LYS A 50 -17.43 -7.92 -5.80
C LYS A 50 -17.07 -8.03 -7.29
N MET A 51 -15.87 -7.58 -7.65
CA MET A 51 -15.40 -7.50 -9.03
C MET A 51 -14.44 -8.65 -9.37
N ILE A 52 -13.96 -9.36 -8.35
CA ILE A 52 -13.07 -10.51 -8.53
C ILE A 52 -13.93 -11.77 -8.66
N PRO A 53 -13.73 -12.58 -9.73
CA PRO A 53 -14.47 -13.83 -9.90
C PRO A 53 -14.10 -14.83 -8.79
N ASP A 54 -15.02 -15.72 -8.45
CA ASP A 54 -14.82 -16.80 -7.48
C ASP A 54 -14.10 -18.01 -8.12
N GLU A 55 -12.92 -17.77 -8.67
CA GLU A 55 -12.01 -18.77 -9.24
C GLU A 55 -10.68 -18.71 -8.48
N GLU A 56 -9.90 -19.79 -8.40
CA GLU A 56 -8.61 -19.75 -7.70
C GLU A 56 -7.47 -20.30 -8.59
N PRO A 57 -6.29 -19.67 -8.63
CA PRO A 57 -5.97 -18.31 -8.20
C PRO A 57 -6.41 -17.23 -9.22
N VAL A 58 -6.64 -16.00 -8.77
CA VAL A 58 -6.90 -14.84 -9.65
C VAL A 58 -5.75 -13.85 -9.63
N ARG A 59 -5.34 -13.39 -10.81
CA ARG A 59 -4.48 -12.23 -11.00
C ARG A 59 -5.32 -11.06 -11.50
N VAL A 60 -5.12 -9.88 -10.94
CA VAL A 60 -5.93 -8.69 -11.23
C VAL A 60 -5.03 -7.56 -11.67
N ASP A 61 -5.32 -7.00 -12.84
CA ASP A 61 -4.71 -5.77 -13.32
C ASP A 61 -5.76 -4.66 -13.29
N ILE A 62 -5.42 -3.54 -12.65
CA ILE A 62 -6.26 -2.34 -12.61
C ILE A 62 -5.62 -1.28 -13.50
N THR A 63 -6.42 -0.69 -14.39
CA THR A 63 -6.00 0.48 -15.18
C THR A 63 -7.04 1.59 -15.07
N GLY A 64 -6.60 2.83 -15.22
CA GLY A 64 -7.40 4.02 -14.87
C GLY A 64 -6.88 4.67 -13.58
N GLY A 65 -7.40 5.85 -13.25
CA GLY A 65 -6.94 6.62 -12.10
C GLY A 65 -7.43 6.04 -10.78
N VAL A 66 -6.50 5.69 -9.88
CA VAL A 66 -6.77 5.25 -8.50
C VAL A 66 -5.92 6.10 -7.55
N PRO A 67 -6.28 7.36 -7.29
CA PRO A 67 -5.43 8.27 -6.52
C PRO A 67 -5.29 7.88 -5.05
N ILE A 68 -6.30 7.22 -4.46
CA ILE A 68 -6.29 6.83 -3.05
C ILE A 68 -6.85 5.43 -2.88
N LEU A 69 -6.11 4.54 -2.22
CA LEU A 69 -6.68 3.32 -1.63
C LEU A 69 -7.17 3.62 -0.22
N TYR A 70 -8.49 3.62 -0.02
CA TYR A 70 -9.09 3.72 1.31
C TYR A 70 -9.01 2.39 2.08
N GLU A 71 -9.32 2.44 3.38
CA GLU A 71 -9.48 1.25 4.20
C GLU A 71 -10.44 0.25 3.52
N LYS A 72 -10.08 -1.03 3.52
CA LYS A 72 -10.82 -2.14 2.89
C LYS A 72 -11.03 -2.05 1.38
N SER A 73 -10.24 -1.24 0.67
CA SER A 73 -10.27 -1.21 -0.80
C SER A 73 -9.96 -2.58 -1.42
N VAL A 74 -9.01 -3.32 -0.82
CA VAL A 74 -8.58 -4.65 -1.26
C VAL A 74 -8.66 -5.58 -0.05
N PHE A 75 -9.86 -6.06 0.25
CA PHE A 75 -10.13 -6.79 1.49
C PHE A 75 -11.06 -7.99 1.27
N ASP A 76 -10.82 -9.07 2.01
CA ASP A 76 -11.55 -10.35 1.93
C ASP A 76 -11.63 -10.91 0.50
N ILE A 77 -10.48 -11.05 -0.15
CA ILE A 77 -10.36 -11.60 -1.50
C ILE A 77 -9.47 -12.84 -1.41
N PRO A 78 -10.00 -13.98 -0.93
CA PRO A 78 -9.19 -15.14 -0.53
C PRO A 78 -8.42 -15.75 -1.68
N ASN A 79 -8.90 -15.56 -2.90
CA ASN A 79 -8.38 -16.12 -4.14
C ASN A 79 -7.44 -15.17 -4.90
N LEU A 80 -7.25 -13.94 -4.43
CA LEU A 80 -6.36 -12.98 -5.07
C LEU A 80 -4.90 -13.39 -4.87
N ASN A 81 -4.22 -13.71 -5.97
CA ASN A 81 -2.82 -14.12 -5.97
C ASN A 81 -1.87 -13.01 -6.43
N SER A 82 -2.29 -12.20 -7.40
CA SER A 82 -1.49 -11.07 -7.89
C SER A 82 -2.39 -9.86 -8.06
N LEU A 83 -1.91 -8.70 -7.64
CA LEU A 83 -2.57 -7.42 -7.86
C LEU A 83 -1.59 -6.43 -8.48
N ASP A 84 -1.93 -5.98 -9.68
CA ASP A 84 -1.22 -4.91 -10.38
C ASP A 84 -2.00 -3.59 -10.26
N LEU A 85 -1.40 -2.66 -9.52
CA LEU A 85 -1.81 -1.27 -9.36
C LEU A 85 -0.66 -0.34 -9.80
N ALA A 86 0.18 -0.79 -10.73
CA ALA A 86 1.24 0.04 -11.29
C ALA A 86 0.66 1.11 -12.21
N ASP A 87 1.24 2.32 -12.18
CA ASP A 87 0.89 3.41 -13.10
C ASP A 87 -0.60 3.78 -13.12
N VAL A 88 -1.24 3.77 -11.94
CA VAL A 88 -2.64 4.19 -11.74
C VAL A 88 -2.75 5.60 -11.13
N GLY A 89 -1.62 6.30 -11.00
CA GLY A 89 -1.56 7.63 -10.39
C GLY A 89 -1.82 7.61 -8.88
N LEU A 90 -1.51 6.51 -8.19
CA LEU A 90 -1.75 6.35 -6.75
C LEU A 90 -0.90 7.34 -5.93
N GLU A 91 -1.56 8.17 -5.13
CA GLU A 91 -0.94 9.20 -4.29
C GLU A 91 -0.90 8.79 -2.82
N GLU A 92 -1.88 8.01 -2.36
CA GLU A 92 -2.00 7.60 -0.96
C GLU A 92 -2.60 6.21 -0.77
N ILE A 93 -2.01 5.44 0.16
CA ILE A 93 -2.60 4.22 0.70
C ILE A 93 -2.97 4.48 2.15
N LYS A 94 -4.26 4.37 2.48
CA LYS A 94 -4.72 4.45 3.87
C LYS A 94 -4.38 3.16 4.61
N PRO A 95 -3.99 3.23 5.90
CA PRO A 95 -3.87 2.03 6.73
C PRO A 95 -5.12 1.16 6.68
N GLY A 96 -4.95 -0.15 6.59
CA GLY A 96 -6.05 -1.11 6.44
C GLY A 96 -6.65 -1.21 5.03
N ALA A 97 -6.01 -0.62 4.01
CA ALA A 97 -6.43 -0.80 2.61
C ALA A 97 -6.36 -2.26 2.15
N PHE A 98 -5.38 -3.01 2.67
CA PHE A 98 -5.18 -4.43 2.42
C PHE A 98 -5.56 -5.23 3.67
N GLY A 99 -6.30 -6.32 3.51
CA GLY A 99 -6.53 -7.25 4.61
C GLY A 99 -7.26 -8.52 4.21
N ASN A 100 -6.99 -9.61 4.93
CA ASN A 100 -7.51 -10.94 4.62
C ASN A 100 -7.28 -11.35 3.15
N LEU A 101 -6.01 -11.38 2.75
CA LEU A 101 -5.54 -11.77 1.41
C LEU A 101 -4.60 -13.00 1.50
N PRO A 102 -5.10 -14.17 1.94
CA PRO A 102 -4.26 -15.32 2.29
C PRO A 102 -3.44 -15.91 1.13
N LEU A 103 -3.85 -15.71 -0.12
CA LEU A 103 -3.15 -16.22 -1.32
C LEU A 103 -2.36 -15.14 -2.06
N LEU A 104 -2.35 -13.89 -1.60
CA LEU A 104 -1.64 -12.81 -2.28
C LEU A 104 -0.14 -13.09 -2.24
N ASP A 105 0.45 -13.20 -3.40
CA ASP A 105 1.86 -13.53 -3.58
C ASP A 105 2.63 -12.32 -4.13
N THR A 106 2.00 -11.55 -5.03
CA THR A 106 2.65 -10.46 -5.74
C THR A 106 1.79 -9.19 -5.72
N LEU A 107 2.40 -8.07 -5.31
CA LEU A 107 1.75 -6.76 -5.28
C LEU A 107 2.63 -5.71 -5.99
N PHE A 108 2.12 -5.16 -7.09
CA PHE A 108 2.78 -4.07 -7.82
C PHE A 108 2.12 -2.73 -7.48
N LEU A 109 2.92 -1.81 -6.95
CA LEU A 109 2.55 -0.43 -6.62
C LEU A 109 3.57 0.56 -7.22
N ASN A 110 4.39 0.11 -8.16
CA ASN A 110 5.44 0.87 -8.80
C ASN A 110 4.91 1.88 -9.83
N ARG A 111 5.75 2.85 -10.19
CA ARG A 111 5.39 3.93 -11.14
C ARG A 111 4.14 4.71 -10.71
N ASN A 112 4.01 4.99 -9.42
CA ASN A 112 2.92 5.80 -8.87
C ASN A 112 3.48 7.10 -8.25
N ASN A 113 2.62 7.87 -7.58
CA ASN A 113 2.93 9.16 -6.99
C ASN A 113 3.00 9.11 -5.45
N LEU A 114 3.27 7.94 -4.86
CA LEU A 114 3.38 7.79 -3.41
C LEU A 114 4.54 8.64 -2.89
N THR A 115 4.29 9.42 -1.84
CA THR A 115 5.30 10.29 -1.21
C THR A 115 5.73 9.81 0.17
N LEU A 116 4.89 9.04 0.85
CA LEU A 116 5.19 8.49 2.16
C LEU A 116 4.42 7.18 2.36
N ILE A 117 4.98 6.27 3.17
CA ILE A 117 4.27 5.08 3.64
C ILE A 117 3.91 5.28 5.11
N LYS A 118 2.59 5.31 5.39
CA LYS A 118 2.07 5.58 6.73
C LYS A 118 2.23 4.39 7.67
N SER A 119 2.25 4.67 8.96
CA SER A 119 2.13 3.63 10.00
C SER A 119 0.92 2.75 9.71
N GLY A 120 1.13 1.44 9.64
CA GLY A 120 0.11 0.44 9.41
C GLY A 120 -0.40 0.27 7.99
N THR A 121 0.31 0.80 6.99
CA THR A 121 -0.06 0.63 5.57
C THR A 121 -0.02 -0.84 5.14
N PHE A 122 1.02 -1.58 5.53
CA PHE A 122 1.25 -2.98 5.16
C PHE A 122 1.21 -3.92 6.37
N THR A 123 0.49 -3.53 7.44
CA THR A 123 0.41 -4.37 8.65
C THR A 123 -0.16 -5.75 8.33
N ASP A 124 0.47 -6.78 8.87
CA ASP A 124 0.07 -8.20 8.74
C ASP A 124 -0.01 -8.72 7.30
N LEU A 125 0.50 -7.98 6.30
CA LEU A 125 0.52 -8.41 4.92
C LEU A 125 1.66 -9.42 4.69
N ASN A 126 1.35 -10.50 3.96
CA ASN A 126 2.28 -11.56 3.62
C ASN A 126 2.26 -11.75 2.10
N VAL A 127 3.40 -11.52 1.43
CA VAL A 127 3.55 -11.62 -0.02
C VAL A 127 4.93 -12.15 -0.36
N SER A 128 5.14 -12.82 -1.48
CA SER A 128 6.50 -13.13 -1.95
C SER A 128 7.21 -11.88 -2.48
N TYR A 129 6.48 -10.98 -3.15
CA TYR A 129 7.04 -9.83 -3.83
C TYR A 129 6.16 -8.56 -3.68
N LEU A 130 6.79 -7.47 -3.24
CA LEU A 130 6.21 -6.14 -3.20
C LEU A 130 7.10 -5.15 -3.98
N ASP A 131 6.53 -4.51 -4.99
CA ASP A 131 7.22 -3.48 -5.76
C ASP A 131 6.64 -2.09 -5.46
N LEU A 132 7.42 -1.25 -4.78
CA LEU A 132 7.16 0.16 -4.52
C LEU A 132 8.12 1.07 -5.32
N SER A 133 8.85 0.52 -6.29
CA SER A 133 9.86 1.24 -7.03
C SER A 133 9.29 2.37 -7.89
N SER A 134 10.13 3.33 -8.24
CA SER A 134 9.75 4.43 -9.14
C SER A 134 8.53 5.21 -8.63
N ASN A 135 8.50 5.49 -7.33
CA ASN A 135 7.56 6.42 -6.70
C ASN A 135 8.32 7.70 -6.28
N SER A 136 7.74 8.53 -5.40
CA SER A 136 8.40 9.69 -4.80
C SER A 136 8.52 9.56 -3.27
N ILE A 137 8.64 8.32 -2.76
CA ILE A 137 8.61 8.05 -1.32
C ILE A 137 9.85 8.65 -0.66
N PHE A 138 9.67 9.63 0.22
CA PHE A 138 10.76 10.24 0.97
C PHE A 138 10.82 9.78 2.44
N LEU A 139 9.72 9.21 2.96
CA LEU A 139 9.62 8.78 4.35
C LEU A 139 8.83 7.47 4.50
N LEU A 140 9.38 6.55 5.30
CA LEU A 140 8.67 5.41 5.84
C LEU A 140 8.39 5.69 7.32
N GLN A 141 7.12 5.74 7.72
CA GLN A 141 6.78 5.97 9.12
C GLN A 141 7.07 4.73 9.97
N PRO A 142 7.28 4.89 11.30
CA PRO A 142 7.35 3.76 12.21
C PRO A 142 6.14 2.84 12.04
N ARG A 143 6.36 1.53 12.08
CA ARG A 143 5.32 0.49 11.91
C ARG A 143 4.62 0.51 10.55
N ALA A 144 5.23 1.11 9.52
CA ALA A 144 4.70 1.05 8.15
C ALA A 144 4.51 -0.39 7.66
N PHE A 145 5.42 -1.28 8.07
CA PHE A 145 5.47 -2.70 7.71
C PHE A 145 5.28 -3.62 8.93
N LYS A 146 4.52 -3.21 9.95
CA LYS A 146 4.41 -4.03 11.18
C LYS A 146 3.93 -5.46 10.88
N ASN A 147 4.62 -6.48 11.41
CA ASN A 147 4.32 -7.90 11.20
C ASN A 147 4.33 -8.33 9.72
N PHE A 148 4.90 -7.53 8.81
CA PHE A 148 4.95 -7.81 7.39
C PHE A 148 5.90 -8.97 7.09
N LYS A 149 5.54 -9.80 6.11
CA LYS A 149 6.39 -10.89 5.64
C LYS A 149 6.56 -10.81 4.13
N ALA A 150 7.81 -10.81 3.66
CA ALA A 150 8.07 -11.00 2.24
C ALA A 150 9.39 -11.67 1.86
N GLY A 151 9.39 -12.23 0.64
CA GLY A 151 10.61 -12.67 -0.02
C GLY A 151 11.44 -11.48 -0.52
N HIS A 152 10.79 -10.49 -1.12
CA HIS A 152 11.46 -9.33 -1.68
C HIS A 152 10.58 -8.07 -1.61
N VAL A 153 11.21 -6.95 -1.25
CA VAL A 153 10.65 -5.61 -1.34
C VAL A 153 11.59 -4.74 -2.17
N SER A 154 11.08 -4.15 -3.25
CA SER A 154 11.80 -3.10 -3.97
C SER A 154 11.24 -1.73 -3.60
N LEU A 155 12.13 -0.86 -3.14
CA LEU A 155 11.94 0.57 -2.92
C LEU A 155 12.89 1.38 -3.82
N ASP A 156 13.39 0.76 -4.90
CA ASP A 156 14.34 1.40 -5.81
C ASP A 156 13.75 2.66 -6.46
N LYS A 157 14.60 3.62 -6.82
CA LYS A 157 14.19 4.84 -7.53
C LYS A 157 13.09 5.61 -6.79
N ASN A 158 13.31 5.85 -5.50
CA ASN A 158 12.47 6.68 -4.65
C ASN A 158 13.27 7.91 -4.15
N LYS A 159 12.79 8.58 -3.11
CA LYS A 159 13.41 9.78 -2.54
C LYS A 159 13.81 9.60 -1.07
N LEU A 160 13.97 8.37 -0.60
CA LEU A 160 14.26 8.08 0.80
C LEU A 160 15.58 8.70 1.21
N THR A 161 15.60 9.36 2.37
CA THR A 161 16.81 9.99 2.93
C THR A 161 17.35 9.24 4.14
N GLU A 162 16.49 8.51 4.85
CA GLU A 162 16.84 7.69 6.00
C GLU A 162 15.96 6.44 6.10
N ILE A 163 16.44 5.44 6.83
CA ILE A 163 15.64 4.31 7.33
C ILE A 163 15.72 4.30 8.86
N SER A 164 14.60 4.59 9.52
CA SER A 164 14.53 4.67 10.98
C SER A 164 14.25 3.31 11.63
N SER A 165 14.64 3.12 12.90
CA SER A 165 14.59 1.81 13.57
C SER A 165 13.20 1.23 13.86
N GLY A 166 12.15 2.04 13.76
CA GLY A 166 10.77 1.61 13.98
C GLY A 166 10.03 1.14 12.73
N VAL A 167 10.62 1.22 11.53
CA VAL A 167 9.91 0.95 10.26
C VAL A 167 9.49 -0.53 10.17
N PHE A 168 10.38 -1.43 10.55
CA PHE A 168 10.26 -2.88 10.33
C PHE A 168 10.01 -3.68 11.63
N GLU A 169 9.04 -3.24 12.44
CA GLU A 169 8.63 -3.96 13.67
C GLU A 169 8.08 -5.37 13.34
N ASN A 170 8.72 -6.42 13.86
CA ASN A 170 8.36 -7.84 13.64
C ASN A 170 8.29 -8.27 12.17
N VAL A 171 9.16 -7.71 11.33
CA VAL A 171 9.19 -8.05 9.89
C VAL A 171 10.00 -9.30 9.64
N THR A 172 9.59 -10.10 8.66
CA THR A 172 10.45 -11.13 8.06
C THR A 172 10.64 -10.82 6.58
N LEU A 173 11.84 -10.43 6.19
CA LEU A 173 12.17 -10.01 4.84
C LEU A 173 13.49 -10.62 4.40
N ARG A 174 13.50 -11.33 3.27
CA ARG A 174 14.73 -11.95 2.75
C ARG A 174 15.57 -10.97 1.91
N SER A 175 14.94 -10.12 1.10
CA SER A 175 15.64 -9.19 0.21
C SER A 175 15.01 -7.81 0.21
N LEU A 176 15.85 -6.77 0.35
CA LEU A 176 15.44 -5.37 0.31
C LEU A 176 16.30 -4.62 -0.70
N SER A 177 15.66 -3.99 -1.68
CA SER A 177 16.32 -3.11 -2.64
C SER A 177 15.95 -1.66 -2.37
N LEU A 178 16.97 -0.82 -2.17
CA LEU A 178 16.88 0.61 -1.87
C LEU A 178 17.74 1.44 -2.84
N GLY A 179 18.05 0.88 -4.01
CA GLY A 179 18.89 1.50 -5.02
C GLY A 179 18.32 2.81 -5.54
N ASP A 180 19.20 3.71 -5.99
CA ASP A 180 18.82 5.02 -6.56
C ASP A 180 17.86 5.81 -5.65
N ASN A 181 18.20 5.91 -4.37
CA ASN A 181 17.54 6.77 -3.39
C ASN A 181 18.51 7.90 -2.94
N HIS A 182 18.17 8.62 -1.88
CA HIS A 182 19.02 9.68 -1.31
C HIS A 182 19.47 9.34 0.11
N LEU A 183 19.55 8.05 0.46
CA LEU A 183 19.88 7.62 1.81
C LEU A 183 21.25 8.13 2.21
N TYR A 184 21.33 8.88 3.30
CA TYR A 184 22.59 9.28 3.91
C TYR A 184 22.80 8.61 5.27
N ILE A 185 21.77 7.97 5.82
CA ILE A 185 21.85 7.22 7.08
C ILE A 185 20.85 6.05 7.10
N ILE A 186 21.26 4.96 7.75
CA ILE A 186 20.36 3.91 8.22
C ILE A 186 20.54 3.88 9.74
N ALA A 187 19.45 4.06 10.49
CA ALA A 187 19.54 4.15 11.94
C ALA A 187 20.04 2.82 12.55
N PRO A 188 20.77 2.88 13.67
CA PRO A 188 21.09 1.70 14.45
C PRO A 188 19.86 0.82 14.69
N LYS A 189 20.03 -0.49 14.54
CA LYS A 189 19.02 -1.53 14.71
C LYS A 189 17.86 -1.48 13.70
N ALA A 190 17.90 -0.61 12.70
CA ALA A 190 16.78 -0.47 11.76
C ALA A 190 16.56 -1.68 10.86
N LEU A 191 17.59 -2.49 10.63
CA LEU A 191 17.52 -3.74 9.90
C LEU A 191 17.85 -4.94 10.81
N SER A 192 17.76 -4.76 12.13
CA SER A 192 17.93 -5.84 13.09
C SER A 192 16.71 -6.78 13.06
N ALA A 193 16.95 -8.08 13.26
CA ALA A 193 15.91 -9.11 13.40
C ALA A 193 14.92 -9.26 12.22
N ILE A 194 15.14 -8.62 11.07
CA ILE A 194 14.26 -8.77 9.90
C ILE A 194 14.59 -9.97 9.01
N GLY A 195 15.75 -10.60 9.18
CA GLY A 195 16.13 -11.83 8.45
C GLY A 195 16.65 -11.61 7.01
N LEU A 196 17.19 -10.42 6.69
CA LEU A 196 17.73 -10.13 5.37
C LEU A 196 18.91 -11.02 5.00
N THR A 197 18.88 -11.57 3.78
CA THR A 197 20.03 -12.21 3.12
C THR A 197 20.63 -11.34 2.02
N THR A 198 19.90 -10.33 1.56
CA THR A 198 20.33 -9.48 0.45
C THR A 198 19.83 -8.07 0.65
N LEU A 199 20.75 -7.11 0.66
CA LEU A 199 20.49 -5.68 0.76
C LEU A 199 21.19 -4.96 -0.38
N SER A 200 20.44 -4.18 -1.16
CA SER A 200 20.97 -3.38 -2.25
C SER A 200 20.84 -1.89 -1.91
N LEU A 201 21.96 -1.17 -1.92
CA LEU A 201 22.06 0.25 -1.55
C LEU A 201 22.75 1.10 -2.64
N PHE A 202 22.93 0.57 -3.86
CA PHE A 202 23.64 1.30 -4.91
C PHE A 202 22.97 2.65 -5.21
N GLY A 203 23.75 3.65 -5.64
CA GLY A 203 23.16 4.95 -6.03
C GLY A 203 22.57 5.76 -4.87
N ASN A 204 22.97 5.49 -3.62
CA ASN A 204 22.64 6.31 -2.45
C ASN A 204 23.76 7.28 -2.08
N LYS A 205 23.59 8.00 -0.97
CA LYS A 205 24.52 9.00 -0.42
C LYS A 205 25.15 8.57 0.91
N LEU A 206 25.20 7.26 1.16
CA LEU A 206 25.80 6.69 2.37
C LEU A 206 27.33 6.82 2.28
N GLU A 207 27.93 7.44 3.28
CA GLU A 207 29.39 7.50 3.43
C GLU A 207 29.93 6.24 4.12
N GLU A 208 29.19 5.75 5.13
CA GLU A 208 29.46 4.52 5.86
C GLU A 208 28.15 3.84 6.30
N ILE A 209 28.25 2.60 6.76
CA ILE A 209 27.15 1.87 7.38
C ILE A 209 27.59 1.51 8.80
N ASP A 210 26.89 2.05 9.79
CA ASP A 210 27.09 1.72 11.20
C ASP A 210 26.86 0.21 11.42
N PRO A 211 27.81 -0.54 12.01
CA PRO A 211 27.63 -1.95 12.33
C PRO A 211 26.36 -2.25 13.16
N GLU A 212 25.90 -1.31 13.99
CA GLU A 212 24.69 -1.48 14.80
C GLU A 212 23.40 -1.56 13.95
N VAL A 213 23.43 -1.19 12.66
CA VAL A 213 22.29 -1.31 11.74
C VAL A 213 21.72 -2.73 11.70
N PHE A 214 22.60 -3.73 11.78
CA PHE A 214 22.26 -5.15 11.69
C PHE A 214 22.29 -5.87 13.04
N ASP A 215 22.72 -5.19 14.10
CA ASP A 215 23.01 -5.82 15.38
C ASP A 215 21.74 -6.29 16.07
N MET A 216 21.74 -7.57 16.46
CA MET A 216 20.77 -8.13 17.39
C MET A 216 21.52 -8.25 18.72
N GLN A 217 21.29 -7.33 19.65
CA GLN A 217 21.81 -7.54 21.01
C GLN A 217 21.23 -8.87 21.53
N GLU A 218 22.14 -9.78 21.88
CA GLU A 218 21.87 -11.08 22.51
C GLU A 218 21.02 -10.96 23.78
#